data_AF-A0AAV2SX48-F1
#
_entry.id   AF-A0AAV2SX48-F1
#
_cell.length_a   1.000
_cell.length_b   1.000
_cell.length_c   1.000
_cell.angle_alpha   90.00
_cell.angle_beta   90.00
_cell.angle_gamma   90.00
#
_symmetry.space_group_name_H-M   'P 1'
#
loop_
_entity.id
_entity.type
_entity.pdbx_description
1 polymer ?
#
loop_
_entity_poly.entity_id
_entity_poly.type
_entity_poly.pdbx_seq_one_letter_code
_entity_poly.pdbx_strand_id
1 'polypeptide(L)'
;MTRLSQHQHNHKQHHDTPRNNTEENTRNFSWGKIFSHELLTCSDGELIDQLQSENEHIILARRINRTRDGDTVPTRLIKIKCDMPTHPTHILCLHESYSVGTFIPPPKKCSKCKQYGHWVSDSGGCRRNWRCDRCGGSHDSGHSCEAELHCSSCNQAGHGSNDRDCPKYLKKRDCRIKLRKKCFIPQC
;
A
#
# COMPACT_ATOMS: atom_id res chain seq x y z
N MET A 1 44.15 9.89 66.61
CA MET A 1 43.17 11.00 66.62
C MET A 1 43.33 11.85 65.36
N THR A 2 42.76 11.47 64.20
CA THR A 2 42.61 12.40 63.06
C THR A 2 41.60 11.87 62.01
N ARG A 3 40.52 12.64 61.83
CA ARG A 3 39.70 12.92 60.62
C ARG A 3 39.19 11.73 59.77
N LEU A 4 37.90 11.38 59.85
CA LEU A 4 36.78 11.94 59.07
C LEU A 4 37.05 12.02 57.56
N SER A 5 36.46 11.09 56.79
CA SER A 5 36.03 11.35 55.42
C SER A 5 34.68 10.67 55.20
N GLN A 6 33.62 11.49 55.22
CA GLN A 6 32.26 11.11 54.86
C GLN A 6 32.15 11.13 53.34
N HIS A 7 31.93 9.98 52.71
CA HIS A 7 31.52 9.90 51.32
C HIS A 7 30.08 10.41 51.18
N GLN A 8 29.92 11.64 50.70
CA GLN A 8 28.64 12.20 50.31
C GLN A 8 28.15 11.51 49.03
N HIS A 9 27.12 10.68 49.14
CA HIS A 9 26.35 10.19 47.99
C HIS A 9 25.37 11.27 47.57
N ASN A 10 25.65 11.92 46.44
CA ASN A 10 24.78 12.94 45.85
C ASN A 10 23.63 12.24 45.11
N HIS A 11 22.50 12.06 45.80
CA HIS A 11 21.29 11.48 45.24
C HIS A 11 20.58 12.53 44.38
N LYS A 12 20.90 12.57 43.08
CA LYS A 12 20.24 13.42 42.09
C LYS A 12 18.75 13.07 42.08
N GLN A 13 17.91 13.99 42.54
CA GLN A 13 16.46 13.89 42.42
C GLN A 13 16.12 13.97 40.93
N HIS A 14 15.69 12.84 40.35
CA HIS A 14 15.05 12.82 39.04
C HIS A 14 13.65 13.42 39.22
N HIS A 15 13.50 14.69 38.82
CA HIS A 15 12.17 15.26 38.60
C HIS A 15 11.56 14.55 37.39
N ASP A 16 10.62 13.64 37.66
CA ASP A 16 9.73 13.07 36.66
C ASP A 16 8.91 14.20 36.04
N THR A 17 9.33 14.62 34.84
CA THR A 17 8.49 15.48 34.00
C THR A 17 7.40 14.58 33.41
N PRO A 18 6.11 14.90 33.57
CA PRO A 18 5.05 14.10 32.98
C PRO A 18 5.25 14.10 31.46
N ARG A 19 5.51 12.90 30.93
CA ARG A 19 5.66 12.66 29.50
C ARG A 19 4.31 12.97 28.87
N ASN A 20 4.22 14.16 28.26
CA ASN A 20 3.07 14.59 27.48
C ASN A 20 2.80 13.49 26.44
N ASN A 21 1.71 12.74 26.65
CA ASN A 21 1.20 11.77 25.69
C ASN A 21 0.86 12.56 24.43
N THR A 22 1.76 12.50 23.45
CA THR A 22 1.49 13.02 22.11
C THR A 22 0.43 12.11 21.52
N GLU A 23 -0.79 12.65 21.57
CA GLU A 23 -1.98 12.36 20.78
C GLU A 23 -1.76 11.26 19.74
N GLU A 24 -2.56 10.20 19.86
CA GLU A 24 -2.66 9.14 18.87
C GLU A 24 -2.69 9.74 17.47
N ASN A 25 -1.69 9.42 16.66
CA ASN A 25 -1.65 9.71 15.23
C ASN A 25 -2.74 8.87 14.54
N THR A 26 -3.99 9.27 14.76
CA THR A 26 -5.16 8.77 14.06
C THR A 26 -4.97 9.17 12.62
N ARG A 27 -4.98 8.17 11.73
CA ARG A 27 -4.88 8.45 10.30
C ARG A 27 -6.12 9.25 9.91
N ASN A 28 -5.98 10.55 9.75
CA ASN A 28 -7.01 11.47 9.23
C ASN A 28 -7.29 11.22 7.73
N PHE A 29 -7.14 9.99 7.25
CA PHE A 29 -7.48 9.65 5.89
C PHE A 29 -7.81 8.17 5.75
N SER A 30 -8.69 7.91 4.80
CA SER A 30 -9.14 6.58 4.41
C SER A 30 -8.97 6.38 2.91
N TRP A 31 -8.91 5.12 2.50
CA TRP A 31 -8.79 4.75 1.09
C TRP A 31 -9.98 3.89 0.71
N GLY A 32 -10.79 4.40 -0.21
CA GLY A 32 -11.94 3.74 -0.78
C GLY A 32 -11.69 3.30 -2.22
N LYS A 33 -12.61 2.49 -2.74
CA LYS A 33 -12.71 2.14 -4.15
C LYS A 33 -14.16 2.15 -4.58
N ILE A 34 -14.38 2.56 -5.82
CA ILE A 34 -15.67 2.48 -6.51
C ILE A 34 -15.47 1.80 -7.87
N PHE A 35 -16.55 1.30 -8.45
CA PHE A 35 -16.58 0.80 -9.81
C PHE A 35 -17.55 1.67 -10.62
N SER A 36 -17.08 2.25 -11.71
CA SER A 36 -17.91 3.05 -12.63
C SER A 36 -17.54 2.74 -14.07
N HIS A 37 -18.56 2.66 -14.93
CA HIS A 37 -18.41 2.53 -16.38
C HIS A 37 -18.50 3.89 -17.07
N GLU A 38 -19.33 4.77 -16.52
CA GLU A 38 -19.68 6.11 -16.97
C GLU A 38 -18.44 7.01 -16.97
N LEU A 39 -17.59 6.83 -15.94
CA LEU A 39 -16.37 7.60 -15.78
C LEU A 39 -15.18 7.07 -16.62
N LEU A 40 -15.34 5.96 -17.36
CA LEU A 40 -14.21 5.18 -17.91
C LEU A 40 -13.24 6.00 -18.78
N THR A 41 -13.76 6.99 -19.50
CA THR A 41 -12.99 7.87 -20.40
C THR A 41 -12.42 9.10 -19.71
N CYS A 42 -12.81 9.40 -18.47
CA CYS A 42 -12.30 10.53 -17.71
C CYS A 42 -10.81 10.34 -17.36
N SER A 43 -10.06 11.41 -17.50
CA SER A 43 -8.71 11.57 -16.96
C SER A 43 -8.71 11.59 -15.44
N ASP A 44 -7.54 11.39 -14.80
CA ASP A 44 -7.42 11.45 -13.34
C ASP A 44 -7.83 12.83 -12.77
N GLY A 45 -7.67 13.92 -13.54
CA GLY A 45 -8.11 15.27 -13.17
C GLY A 45 -9.64 15.42 -13.20
N GLU A 46 -10.27 15.03 -14.30
CA GLU A 46 -11.75 15.07 -14.41
C GLU A 46 -12.42 14.15 -13.38
N LEU A 47 -11.78 13.01 -13.07
CA LEU A 47 -12.27 12.10 -12.03
C LEU A 47 -12.34 12.77 -10.66
N ILE A 48 -11.29 13.52 -10.27
CA ILE A 48 -11.29 14.17 -8.97
C ILE A 48 -12.34 15.29 -8.94
N ASP A 49 -12.43 16.11 -10.00
CA ASP A 49 -13.37 17.23 -10.07
C ASP A 49 -14.83 16.75 -10.00
N GLN A 50 -15.19 15.74 -10.80
CA GLN A 50 -16.55 15.19 -10.81
C GLN A 50 -16.92 14.57 -9.45
N LEU A 51 -16.03 13.76 -8.88
CA LEU A 51 -16.29 13.13 -7.58
C LEU A 51 -16.32 14.14 -6.44
N GLN A 52 -15.46 15.16 -6.45
CA GLN A 52 -15.44 16.19 -5.40
C GLN A 52 -16.66 17.10 -5.44
N SER A 53 -17.21 17.37 -6.62
CA SER A 53 -18.35 18.30 -6.78
C SER A 53 -19.56 17.93 -5.92
N GLU A 54 -19.74 16.63 -5.63
CA GLU A 54 -20.83 16.10 -4.82
C GLU A 54 -20.33 15.46 -3.50
N ASN A 55 -19.01 15.37 -3.28
CA ASN A 55 -18.41 14.71 -2.13
C ASN A 55 -17.17 15.45 -1.62
N GLU A 56 -17.37 16.44 -0.75
CA GLU A 56 -16.34 17.37 -0.26
C GLU A 56 -15.10 16.69 0.36
N HIS A 57 -15.28 15.53 1.00
CA HIS A 57 -14.21 14.82 1.70
C HIS A 57 -13.30 13.99 0.79
N ILE A 58 -13.60 13.85 -0.50
CA ILE A 58 -12.71 13.17 -1.44
C ILE A 58 -11.57 14.14 -1.76
N ILE A 59 -10.31 13.71 -1.60
CA ILE A 59 -9.13 14.56 -1.86
C ILE A 59 -8.21 14.01 -2.95
N LEU A 60 -8.48 12.79 -3.43
CA LEU A 60 -7.79 12.18 -4.55
C LEU A 60 -8.70 11.12 -5.17
N ALA A 61 -8.78 11.12 -6.49
CA ALA A 61 -9.38 10.06 -7.28
C ALA A 61 -8.39 9.64 -8.38
N ARG A 62 -8.25 8.34 -8.59
CA ARG A 62 -7.35 7.81 -9.62
C ARG A 62 -7.85 6.50 -10.18
N ARG A 63 -7.84 6.37 -11.50
CA ARG A 63 -8.17 5.10 -12.16
C ARG A 63 -7.06 4.08 -11.95
N ILE A 64 -7.46 2.85 -11.63
CA ILE A 64 -6.56 1.71 -11.65
C ILE A 64 -6.55 1.13 -13.06
N ASN A 65 -5.39 1.16 -13.70
CA ASN A 65 -5.20 0.54 -15.01
C ASN A 65 -4.59 -0.86 -14.86
N ARG A 66 -4.82 -1.69 -15.88
CA ARG A 66 -4.17 -3.01 -16.01
C ARG A 66 -3.32 -2.99 -17.26
N THR A 67 -2.12 -3.55 -17.16
CA THR A 67 -1.31 -3.83 -18.35
C THR A 67 -1.76 -5.16 -18.94
N ARG A 68 -2.07 -5.17 -20.23
CA ARG A 68 -2.40 -6.37 -21.00
C ARG A 68 -1.63 -6.29 -22.32
N ASP A 69 -0.82 -7.30 -22.62
CA ASP A 69 -0.09 -7.42 -23.89
C ASP A 69 0.80 -6.20 -24.21
N GLY A 70 1.32 -5.52 -23.18
CA GLY A 70 2.14 -4.30 -23.32
C GLY A 70 1.32 -3.00 -23.24
N ASP A 71 0.01 -3.08 -23.47
CA ASP A 71 -0.88 -1.93 -23.47
C ASP A 71 -1.46 -1.64 -22.08
N THR A 72 -1.64 -0.36 -21.78
CA THR A 72 -2.30 0.08 -20.55
C THR A 72 -3.80 0.21 -20.80
N VAL A 73 -4.57 -0.71 -20.23
CA VAL A 73 -6.02 -0.78 -20.38
C VAL A 73 -6.69 -0.18 -19.13
N PRO A 74 -7.56 0.83 -19.27
CA PRO A 74 -8.32 1.37 -18.15
C PRO A 74 -9.28 0.32 -17.59
N THR A 75 -9.38 0.24 -16.26
CA THR A 75 -10.43 -0.57 -15.63
C THR A 75 -11.53 0.30 -15.05
N ARG A 76 -12.69 -0.28 -14.76
CA ARG A 76 -13.80 0.39 -14.06
C ARG A 76 -13.45 0.79 -12.62
N LEU A 77 -12.35 0.27 -12.06
CA LEU A 77 -11.96 0.49 -10.68
C LEU A 77 -11.30 1.85 -10.51
N ILE A 78 -11.90 2.69 -9.68
CA ILE A 78 -11.35 3.97 -9.26
C ILE A 78 -10.97 3.87 -7.78
N LYS A 79 -9.76 4.31 -7.45
CA LYS A 79 -9.27 4.43 -6.08
C LYS A 79 -9.50 5.86 -5.62
N ILE A 80 -10.12 6.01 -4.46
CA ILE A 80 -10.35 7.32 -3.83
C ILE A 80 -9.61 7.43 -2.50
N LYS A 81 -9.16 8.63 -2.16
CA LYS A 81 -8.67 9.00 -0.84
C LYS A 81 -9.65 10.00 -0.24
N CYS A 82 -10.06 9.75 0.99
CA CYS A 82 -10.85 10.70 1.76
C CYS A 82 -10.00 11.27 2.89
N ASP A 83 -10.19 12.53 3.26
CA ASP A 83 -9.60 13.19 4.43
C ASP A 83 -10.31 12.85 5.76
N MET A 84 -11.14 11.81 5.70
CA MET A 84 -11.84 11.25 6.85
C MET A 84 -11.23 9.90 7.27
N PRO A 85 -11.24 9.56 8.58
CA PRO A 85 -10.66 8.30 9.08
C PRO A 85 -11.35 7.05 8.50
N THR A 86 -12.62 7.18 8.14
CA THR A 86 -13.43 6.18 7.44
C THR A 86 -14.02 6.81 6.18
N HIS A 87 -14.07 6.05 5.09
CA HIS A 87 -14.74 6.51 3.88
C HIS A 87 -16.25 6.27 4.03
N PRO A 88 -17.12 7.08 3.39
CA PRO A 88 -18.55 6.81 3.38
C PRO A 88 -18.82 5.44 2.71
N THR A 89 -19.98 4.84 2.98
CA THR A 89 -20.38 3.56 2.34
C THR A 89 -20.88 3.76 0.93
N HIS A 90 -21.38 4.96 0.61
CA HIS A 90 -21.87 5.36 -0.70
C HIS A 90 -21.45 6.81 -0.98
N ILE A 91 -21.29 7.15 -2.25
CA ILE A 91 -21.05 8.51 -2.74
C ILE A 91 -21.95 8.76 -3.94
N LEU A 92 -22.31 10.03 -4.18
CA LEU A 92 -23.09 10.42 -5.36
C LEU A 92 -22.15 11.01 -6.42
N CYS A 93 -22.38 10.68 -7.68
CA CYS A 93 -21.67 11.31 -8.80
C CYS A 93 -22.53 11.16 -10.04
N LEU A 94 -22.74 12.24 -10.81
CA LEU A 94 -23.55 12.21 -12.03
C LEU A 94 -24.98 11.69 -11.79
N HIS A 95 -25.55 12.00 -10.63
CA HIS A 95 -26.87 11.51 -10.17
C HIS A 95 -26.94 10.00 -9.93
N GLU A 96 -25.81 9.29 -9.90
CA GLU A 96 -25.73 7.86 -9.57
C GLU A 96 -25.07 7.64 -8.21
N SER A 97 -25.58 6.67 -7.46
CA SER A 97 -25.00 6.26 -6.17
C SER A 97 -24.00 5.12 -6.38
N TYR A 98 -22.75 5.34 -5.95
CA TYR A 98 -21.68 4.37 -6.02
C TYR A 98 -21.37 3.79 -4.65
N SER A 99 -21.43 2.47 -4.52
CA SER A 99 -20.96 1.78 -3.32
C SER A 99 -19.43 1.90 -3.20
N VAL A 100 -18.98 2.34 -2.02
CA VAL A 100 -17.56 2.50 -1.71
C VAL A 100 -17.09 1.31 -0.87
N GLY A 101 -16.21 0.50 -1.47
CA GLY A 101 -15.50 -0.54 -0.74
C GLY A 101 -14.16 -0.05 -0.21
N THR A 102 -13.60 -0.72 0.80
CA THR A 102 -12.22 -0.44 1.21
C THR A 102 -11.24 -0.80 0.10
N PHE A 103 -10.35 0.12 -0.25
CA PHE A 103 -9.26 -0.19 -1.16
C PHE A 103 -8.13 -0.91 -0.43
N ILE A 104 -7.82 -2.12 -0.88
CA ILE A 104 -6.70 -2.93 -0.38
C ILE A 104 -5.66 -2.98 -1.50
N PRO A 105 -4.54 -2.24 -1.37
CA PRO A 105 -3.50 -2.27 -2.39
C PRO A 105 -2.89 -3.67 -2.50
N PRO A 106 -2.39 -4.05 -3.69
CA PRO A 106 -1.65 -5.29 -3.86
C PRO A 106 -0.44 -5.35 -2.91
N PRO A 107 0.05 -6.56 -2.58
CA PRO A 107 1.30 -6.71 -1.84
C PRO A 107 2.43 -5.93 -2.48
N LYS A 108 3.21 -5.20 -1.67
CA LYS A 108 4.38 -4.47 -2.16
C LYS A 108 5.37 -5.48 -2.73
N LYS A 109 5.66 -5.38 -4.03
CA LYS A 109 6.59 -6.26 -4.72
C LYS A 109 7.55 -5.42 -5.54
N CYS A 110 8.84 -5.62 -5.32
CA CYS A 110 9.86 -4.87 -6.02
C CYS A 110 9.99 -5.35 -7.46
N SER A 111 9.84 -4.43 -8.42
CA SER A 111 9.97 -4.74 -9.85
C SER A 111 11.40 -5.10 -10.27
N LYS A 112 12.43 -4.76 -9.48
CA LYS A 112 13.83 -5.12 -9.76
C LYS A 112 14.17 -6.55 -9.35
N CYS A 113 13.98 -6.86 -8.06
CA CYS A 113 14.42 -8.15 -7.49
C CYS A 113 13.30 -9.18 -7.32
N LYS A 114 12.06 -8.81 -7.65
CA LYS A 114 10.84 -9.63 -7.58
C LYS A 114 10.49 -10.14 -6.19
N GLN A 115 11.08 -9.58 -5.13
CA GLN A 115 10.75 -9.92 -3.74
C GLN A 115 9.71 -8.97 -3.15
N TYR A 116 8.98 -9.47 -2.16
CA TYR A 116 7.96 -8.70 -1.44
C TYR A 116 8.57 -7.82 -0.34
N GLY A 117 7.85 -6.76 0.02
CA GLY A 117 8.09 -5.93 1.22
C GLY A 117 8.59 -4.52 0.94
N HIS A 118 9.10 -4.24 -0.27
CA HIS A 118 9.58 -2.93 -0.67
C HIS A 118 9.22 -2.63 -2.13
N TRP A 119 9.16 -1.35 -2.48
CA TRP A 119 9.16 -0.89 -3.86
C TRP A 119 10.59 -0.62 -4.32
N VAL A 120 10.81 -0.61 -5.63
CA VAL A 120 12.12 -0.22 -6.19
C VAL A 120 12.46 1.23 -5.84
N SER A 121 11.44 2.09 -5.70
CA SER A 121 11.51 3.53 -5.45
C SER A 121 11.47 3.90 -3.96
N ASP A 122 11.53 2.94 -3.03
CA ASP A 122 11.64 3.28 -1.61
C ASP A 122 12.98 4.03 -1.36
N SER A 123 13.05 4.89 -0.35
CA SER A 123 14.18 5.83 -0.13
C SER A 123 15.57 5.19 -0.05
N GLY A 124 15.67 3.93 0.37
CA GLY A 124 16.93 3.16 0.38
C GLY A 124 17.26 2.44 -0.93
N GLY A 125 16.37 2.51 -1.92
CA GLY A 125 16.41 1.79 -3.18
C GLY A 125 16.37 0.27 -3.02
N CYS A 126 16.27 -0.45 -4.14
CA CYS A 126 16.48 -1.89 -4.15
C CYS A 126 17.97 -2.24 -4.35
N ARG A 127 18.62 -2.69 -3.27
CA ARG A 127 20.04 -3.11 -3.25
C ARG A 127 20.31 -4.49 -3.88
N ARG A 128 19.26 -5.22 -4.23
CA ARG A 128 19.37 -6.56 -4.84
C ARG A 128 19.53 -6.46 -6.35
N ASN A 129 20.11 -7.49 -6.94
CA ASN A 129 20.27 -7.60 -8.39
C ASN A 129 18.92 -7.73 -9.10
N TRP A 130 18.92 -7.35 -10.38
CA TRP A 130 17.80 -7.58 -11.28
C TRP A 130 17.51 -9.07 -11.41
N ARG A 131 16.21 -9.41 -11.49
CA ARG A 131 15.72 -10.77 -11.65
C ARG A 131 14.69 -10.80 -12.76
N CYS A 132 14.78 -11.77 -13.67
CA CYS A 132 13.80 -11.95 -14.72
C CYS A 132 12.41 -12.27 -14.13
N ASP A 133 11.36 -11.66 -14.67
CA ASP A 133 9.98 -11.99 -14.29
C ASP A 133 9.57 -13.40 -14.68
N ARG A 134 10.09 -13.94 -15.79
CA ARG A 134 9.72 -15.24 -16.33
C ARG A 134 10.41 -16.40 -15.63
N CYS A 135 11.74 -16.38 -15.55
CA CYS A 135 12.56 -17.50 -15.05
C CYS A 135 13.30 -17.22 -13.73
N GLY A 136 13.28 -15.97 -13.24
CA GLY A 136 14.02 -15.61 -12.02
C GLY A 136 15.55 -15.55 -12.19
N GLY A 137 16.08 -15.66 -13.41
CA GLY A 137 17.51 -15.51 -13.72
C GLY A 137 18.04 -14.08 -13.51
N SER A 138 19.36 -13.92 -13.44
CA SER A 138 20.04 -12.64 -13.22
C SER A 138 20.31 -11.89 -14.54
N HIS A 139 19.27 -11.70 -15.35
CA HIS A 139 19.31 -10.89 -16.57
C HIS A 139 18.17 -9.87 -16.57
N ASP A 140 18.28 -8.87 -17.41
CA ASP A 140 17.24 -7.86 -17.58
C ASP A 140 15.99 -8.48 -18.22
N SER A 141 14.84 -7.89 -17.90
CA SER A 141 13.53 -8.36 -18.36
C SER A 141 13.19 -7.89 -19.79
N GLY A 142 14.09 -7.16 -20.45
CA GLY A 142 13.88 -6.53 -21.76
C GLY A 142 14.11 -7.48 -22.94
N HIS A 143 14.82 -8.58 -22.73
CA HIS A 143 14.98 -9.62 -23.74
C HIS A 143 13.82 -10.63 -23.68
N SER A 144 13.41 -11.14 -24.86
CA SER A 144 12.50 -12.27 -25.00
C SER A 144 13.12 -13.51 -24.34
N CYS A 145 12.94 -13.61 -23.02
CA CYS A 145 13.43 -14.72 -22.24
C CYS A 145 12.65 -15.97 -22.65
N GLU A 146 13.32 -16.96 -23.24
CA GLU A 146 12.72 -18.23 -23.65
C GLU A 146 12.88 -19.35 -22.61
N ALA A 147 13.58 -19.06 -21.51
CA ALA A 147 13.78 -20.01 -20.43
C ALA A 147 12.44 -20.47 -19.81
N GLU A 148 12.47 -21.68 -19.23
CA GLU A 148 11.33 -22.25 -18.54
C GLU A 148 10.81 -21.33 -17.43
N LEU A 149 9.49 -21.37 -17.24
CA LEU A 149 8.83 -20.55 -16.22
C LEU A 149 9.29 -20.97 -14.83
N HIS A 150 9.86 -20.02 -14.11
CA HIS A 150 10.30 -20.21 -12.73
C HIS A 150 10.08 -18.94 -11.91
N CYS A 151 9.40 -19.10 -10.79
CA CYS A 151 9.03 -18.01 -9.92
C CYS A 151 10.08 -17.80 -8.82
N SER A 152 10.90 -16.76 -8.96
CA SER A 152 11.91 -16.37 -7.93
C SER A 152 11.30 -15.94 -6.58
N SER A 153 9.99 -15.73 -6.52
CA SER A 153 9.29 -15.43 -5.27
C SER A 153 9.07 -16.69 -4.43
N CYS A 154 8.47 -17.74 -4.99
CA CYS A 154 8.16 -19.00 -4.27
C CYS A 154 9.13 -20.14 -4.57
N ASN A 155 10.08 -19.95 -5.48
CA ASN A 155 11.05 -20.95 -5.97
C ASN A 155 10.38 -22.19 -6.59
N GLN A 156 9.28 -22.00 -7.33
CA GLN A 156 8.57 -23.08 -8.03
C GLN A 156 8.58 -22.84 -9.54
N ALA A 157 8.64 -23.94 -10.31
CA ALA A 157 8.49 -23.92 -11.75
C ALA A 157 7.01 -23.79 -12.17
N GLY A 158 6.76 -23.58 -13.47
CA GLY A 158 5.43 -23.58 -14.08
C GLY A 158 4.73 -22.21 -14.11
N HIS A 159 5.26 -21.20 -13.42
CA HIS A 159 4.75 -19.83 -13.50
C HIS A 159 5.85 -18.79 -13.32
N GLY A 160 5.58 -17.58 -13.80
CA GLY A 160 6.44 -16.42 -13.63
C GLY A 160 6.27 -15.76 -12.27
N SER A 161 7.21 -14.89 -11.90
CA SER A 161 7.21 -14.21 -10.60
C SER A 161 5.97 -13.33 -10.39
N ASN A 162 5.40 -12.74 -11.46
CA ASN A 162 4.24 -11.84 -11.40
C ASN A 162 2.89 -12.55 -11.41
N ASP A 163 2.87 -13.88 -11.43
CA ASP A 163 1.63 -14.65 -11.43
C ASP A 163 0.79 -14.38 -10.17
N ARG A 164 -0.52 -14.22 -10.36
CA ARG A 164 -1.49 -13.96 -9.29
C ARG A 164 -1.96 -15.24 -8.61
N ASP A 165 -1.66 -16.40 -9.18
CA ASP A 165 -1.92 -17.72 -8.60
C ASP A 165 -0.69 -18.26 -7.84
N CYS A 166 0.41 -17.51 -7.81
CA CYS A 166 1.59 -17.83 -7.00
C CYS A 166 1.20 -17.99 -5.50
N PRO A 167 1.54 -19.13 -4.85
CA PRO A 167 1.17 -19.38 -3.44
C PRO A 167 1.68 -18.29 -2.48
N LYS A 168 2.88 -17.75 -2.75
CA LYS A 168 3.46 -16.67 -1.95
C LYS A 168 2.73 -15.34 -2.16
N TYR A 169 2.24 -15.06 -3.38
CA TYR A 169 1.39 -13.89 -3.65
C TYR A 169 0.08 -13.99 -2.87
N LEU A 170 -0.63 -15.12 -2.98
CA LEU A 170 -1.90 -15.36 -2.32
C LEU A 170 -1.77 -15.18 -0.80
N LYS A 171 -0.76 -15.79 -0.19
CA LYS A 171 -0.47 -15.63 1.25
C LYS A 171 -0.24 -14.16 1.63
N LYS A 172 0.54 -13.41 0.87
CA LYS A 172 0.81 -11.99 1.14
C LYS A 172 -0.43 -11.11 0.94
N ARG A 173 -1.25 -11.40 -0.07
CA ARG A 173 -2.53 -10.73 -0.33
C ARG A 173 -3.48 -10.95 0.84
N ASP A 174 -3.62 -12.18 1.30
CA ASP A 174 -4.55 -12.51 2.39
C ASP A 174 -4.10 -11.89 3.71
N CYS A 175 -2.80 -11.90 4.02
CA CYS A 175 -2.25 -11.15 5.15
C CYS A 175 -2.59 -9.66 5.05
N ARG A 176 -2.50 -9.06 3.86
CA ARG A 176 -2.83 -7.64 3.66
C ARG A 176 -4.32 -7.36 3.87
N ILE A 177 -5.19 -8.25 3.41
CA ILE A 177 -6.64 -8.16 3.63
C ILE A 177 -6.95 -8.23 5.12
N LYS A 178 -6.40 -9.23 5.83
CA LYS A 178 -6.58 -9.42 7.27
C LYS A 178 -6.10 -8.21 8.08
N LEU A 179 -4.93 -7.66 7.74
CA LEU A 179 -4.38 -6.48 8.42
C LEU A 179 -5.28 -5.25 8.25
N ARG A 180 -5.82 -5.03 7.04
CA ARG A 180 -6.67 -3.86 6.78
C ARG A 180 -8.03 -3.96 7.47
N LYS A 181 -8.62 -5.16 7.57
CA LYS A 181 -9.87 -5.41 8.31
C LYS A 181 -9.68 -5.23 9.82
N LYS A 182 -8.54 -5.66 10.38
CA LYS A 182 -8.24 -5.49 11.82
C LYS A 182 -8.06 -4.03 12.25
N CYS A 183 -7.61 -3.15 11.36
CA CYS A 183 -7.53 -1.70 11.64
C CYS A 183 -8.89 -0.98 11.55
N PHE A 184 -10.00 -1.67 11.28
CA PHE A 184 -11.33 -1.07 11.11
C PHE A 184 -12.32 -1.55 12.19
N ILE A 185 -11.80 -1.94 13.36
CA ILE A 185 -12.64 -2.14 14.55
C ILE A 185 -12.52 -0.85 15.36
N PRO A 186 -13.51 0.06 15.33
CA PRO A 186 -13.64 1.03 16.41
C PRO A 186 -13.92 0.20 17.66
N GLN A 187 -12.95 0.14 18.58
CA GLN A 187 -13.24 -0.34 19.92
C GLN A 187 -14.02 0.78 20.60
N CYS A 188 -15.27 0.47 20.97
CA CYS A 188 -16.11 1.25 21.84
C CYS A 188 -15.44 1.48 23.21
#